data_AF-A0A1H6UNQ5-F1
#
_entry.id   AF-A0A1H6UNQ5-F1
#
_cell.length_a   1.000
_cell.length_b   1.000
_cell.length_c   1.000
_cell.angle_alpha   90.00
_cell.angle_beta   90.00
_cell.angle_gamma   90.00
#
_symmetry.space_group_name_H-M   'P 1'
#
loop_
_entity.id
_entity.type
_entity.pdbx_description
1 polymer ?
#
loop_
_entity_poly.entity_id
_entity_poly.type
_entity_poly.pdbx_seq_one_letter_code
_entity_poly.pdbx_strand_id
1 'polypeptide(L)'
;MAGVGLLLNLISSLPLTGPGLLPDGARWWRLRPGSPTARPEAALLAIAAAATTQRPRDWSPELTQALHEPLHAPLFDASARQYAAQVTADRGDMEQAARHLVEALALTDGQPPLLRAGFLAEQAYVSARQGNAGAARTALSAVPATPLLPDSTRARAEAAVLLTEGRHAEVPAVLARGRAALDDPLCPRGVEEAWLDDLETALPTMSPAAGPTP
;
A
#
# COMPACT_ATOMS: atom_id res chain seq x y z
N MET A 1 -27.15 19.30 -24.79
CA MET A 1 -26.01 18.60 -24.16
C MET A 1 -25.60 19.19 -22.79
N ALA A 2 -25.68 20.51 -22.55
CA ALA A 2 -25.28 21.12 -21.27
C ALA A 2 -26.08 20.67 -20.01
N GLY A 3 -27.36 20.28 -20.17
CA GLY A 3 -28.20 19.89 -19.03
C GLY A 3 -27.83 18.55 -18.36
N VAL A 4 -27.26 17.61 -19.11
CA VAL A 4 -26.88 16.28 -18.57
C VAL A 4 -25.65 16.39 -17.67
N GLY A 5 -24.67 17.21 -18.03
CA GLY A 5 -23.47 17.43 -17.21
C GLY A 5 -23.74 18.17 -15.89
N LEU A 6 -24.70 19.10 -15.87
CA LEU A 6 -25.12 19.79 -14.65
C LEU A 6 -25.88 18.85 -13.70
N LEU A 7 -26.77 18.00 -14.25
CA LEU A 7 -27.50 17.02 -13.45
C LEU A 7 -26.57 15.97 -12.83
N LEU A 8 -25.58 15.48 -13.58
CA LEU A 8 -24.57 14.55 -13.06
C LEU A 8 -23.73 15.18 -11.95
N ASN A 9 -23.30 16.44 -12.11
CA ASN A 9 -22.60 17.18 -11.05
C ASN A 9 -23.46 17.37 -9.80
N LEU A 10 -24.75 17.71 -9.96
CA LEU A 10 -25.66 17.87 -8.82
C LEU A 10 -25.85 16.54 -8.08
N ILE A 11 -25.98 15.42 -8.80
CA ILE A 11 -26.13 14.09 -8.21
C ILE A 11 -24.84 13.66 -7.49
N SER A 12 -23.65 13.92 -8.05
CA SER A 12 -22.37 13.63 -7.38
C SER A 12 -22.07 14.57 -6.20
N SER A 13 -22.72 15.73 -6.14
CA SER A 13 -22.66 16.66 -5.01
C SER A 13 -23.53 16.22 -3.83
N LEU A 14 -24.53 15.36 -4.06
CA LEU A 14 -25.37 14.84 -3.00
C LEU A 14 -24.55 13.85 -2.15
N PRO A 15 -24.61 13.95 -0.80
CA PRO A 15 -23.88 13.06 0.10
C PRO A 15 -24.59 11.70 0.20
N LEU A 16 -24.74 11.00 -0.92
CA LEU A 16 -25.23 9.63 -0.95
C LEU A 16 -24.07 8.70 -0.61
N THR A 17 -24.10 8.14 0.61
CA THR A 17 -23.10 7.17 1.06
C THR A 17 -23.44 5.79 0.49
N GLY A 18 -22.76 5.38 -0.58
CA GLY A 18 -22.76 4.00 -1.06
C GLY A 18 -21.65 3.17 -0.40
N PRO A 19 -21.77 1.83 -0.39
CA PRO A 19 -20.70 0.95 0.07
C PRO A 19 -19.53 1.02 -0.91
N GLY A 20 -18.45 1.72 -0.52
CA GLY A 20 -17.19 1.74 -1.27
C GLY A 20 -16.60 3.14 -1.39
N LEU A 21 -17.01 3.90 -2.39
CA LEU A 21 -16.40 5.19 -2.71
C LEU A 21 -17.28 6.35 -2.24
N LEU A 22 -16.68 7.29 -1.52
CA LEU A 22 -17.33 8.54 -1.13
C LEU A 22 -17.46 9.44 -2.38
N PRO A 23 -18.65 9.94 -2.70
CA PRO A 23 -18.78 10.96 -3.74
C PRO A 23 -18.06 12.25 -3.32
N ASP A 24 -17.60 13.03 -4.30
CA ASP A 24 -16.83 14.26 -4.06
C ASP A 24 -17.56 15.24 -3.12
N GLY A 25 -18.89 15.34 -3.23
CA GLY A 25 -19.71 16.14 -2.32
C GLY A 25 -19.60 15.68 -0.86
N ALA A 26 -19.59 14.36 -0.61
CA ALA A 26 -19.42 13.83 0.74
C ALA A 26 -18.01 14.11 1.29
N ARG A 27 -16.98 14.06 0.45
CA ARG A 27 -15.61 14.42 0.86
C ARG A 27 -15.49 15.88 1.26
N TRP A 28 -16.14 16.79 0.52
CA TRP A 28 -16.16 18.21 0.88
C TRP A 28 -16.75 18.44 2.27
N TRP A 29 -17.86 17.78 2.61
CA TRP A 29 -18.46 17.86 3.96
C TRP A 29 -17.56 17.30 5.05
N ARG A 30 -16.76 16.27 4.74
CA ARG A 30 -15.81 15.65 5.68
C ARG A 30 -14.56 16.47 5.89
N LEU A 31 -14.12 17.22 4.88
CA LEU A 31 -12.94 18.08 4.91
C LEU A 31 -13.22 19.53 5.35
N ARG A 32 -14.48 19.94 5.48
CA ARG A 32 -14.82 21.30 5.89
C ARG A 32 -14.27 21.64 7.29
N PRO A 33 -13.90 22.91 7.56
CA PRO A 33 -13.47 23.36 8.88
C PRO A 33 -14.48 22.99 9.97
N GLY A 34 -13.98 22.45 11.09
CA GLY A 34 -14.80 22.00 12.22
C GLY A 34 -15.38 20.59 12.10
N SER A 35 -15.20 19.89 10.96
CA SER A 35 -15.55 18.47 10.87
C SER A 35 -14.56 17.62 11.69
N PRO A 36 -15.04 16.61 12.46
CA PRO A 36 -14.16 15.72 13.22
C PRO A 36 -13.24 14.89 12.32
N THR A 37 -13.60 14.69 11.05
CA THR A 37 -12.80 13.91 10.08
C THR A 37 -11.86 14.78 9.24
N ALA A 38 -11.92 16.11 9.35
CA ALA A 38 -11.20 17.00 8.44
C ALA A 38 -9.68 16.81 8.56
N ARG A 39 -9.17 16.78 9.79
CA ARG A 39 -7.74 16.60 10.08
C ARG A 39 -7.23 15.22 9.61
N PRO A 40 -7.79 14.08 10.04
CA PRO A 40 -7.27 12.79 9.62
C PRO A 40 -7.43 12.54 8.12
N GLU A 41 -8.51 13.03 7.50
CA GLU A 41 -8.70 12.82 6.06
C GLU A 41 -7.74 13.68 5.23
N ALA A 42 -7.49 14.92 5.66
CA ALA A 42 -6.46 15.76 5.05
C ALA A 42 -5.06 15.14 5.23
N ALA A 43 -4.77 14.54 6.38
CA ALA A 43 -3.50 13.87 6.63
C ALA A 43 -3.33 12.62 5.76
N LEU A 44 -4.37 11.79 5.64
CA LEU A 44 -4.38 10.62 4.76
C LEU A 44 -4.12 11.02 3.30
N LEU A 45 -4.77 12.08 2.82
CA LEU A 45 -4.58 12.63 1.48
C LEU A 45 -3.16 13.18 1.27
N ALA A 46 -2.63 13.91 2.25
CA ALA A 46 -1.28 14.46 2.18
C ALA A 46 -0.22 13.35 2.18
N ILE A 47 -0.41 12.28 2.95
CA ILE A 47 0.47 11.11 2.94
C ILE A 47 0.39 10.37 1.61
N ALA A 48 -0.81 10.18 1.06
CA ALA A 48 -0.96 9.56 -0.25
C ALA A 48 -0.20 10.35 -1.34
N ALA A 49 -0.23 11.68 -1.29
CA ALA A 49 0.58 12.52 -2.16
C ALA A 49 2.08 12.39 -1.86
N ALA A 50 2.50 12.43 -0.59
CA ALA A 50 3.90 12.30 -0.20
C ALA A 50 4.50 10.94 -0.61
N ALA A 51 3.74 9.85 -0.55
CA ALA A 51 4.15 8.51 -0.95
C ALA A 51 4.61 8.42 -2.42
N THR A 52 4.22 9.37 -3.26
CA THR A 52 4.69 9.43 -4.66
C THR A 52 6.15 9.87 -4.78
N THR A 53 6.71 10.57 -3.79
CA THR A 53 8.04 11.18 -3.88
C THR A 53 8.93 10.96 -2.64
N GLN A 54 8.37 10.46 -1.54
CA GLN A 54 9.04 10.32 -0.25
C GLN A 54 8.87 8.91 0.31
N ARG A 55 9.91 8.44 1.03
CA ARG A 55 9.84 7.19 1.80
C ARG A 55 8.91 7.34 3.01
N PRO A 56 8.29 6.25 3.49
CA PRO A 56 7.42 6.29 4.66
C PRO A 56 8.06 6.87 5.93
N ARG A 57 9.35 6.58 6.19
CA ARG A 57 10.04 7.11 7.38
C ARG A 57 10.21 8.63 7.38
N ASP A 58 10.14 9.25 6.21
CA ASP A 58 10.39 10.69 5.98
C ASP A 58 9.10 11.53 5.98
N TRP A 59 7.93 10.90 6.04
CA TRP A 59 6.66 11.63 6.14
C TRP A 59 6.58 12.44 7.43
N SER A 60 5.88 13.59 7.37
CA SER A 60 5.70 14.49 8.52
C SER A 60 5.15 13.72 9.73
N PRO A 61 5.80 13.83 10.91
CA PRO A 61 5.32 13.22 12.14
C PRO A 61 3.87 13.60 12.46
N GLU A 62 3.50 14.86 12.24
CA GLU A 62 2.16 15.39 12.48
C GLU A 62 1.10 14.69 11.60
N LEU A 63 1.43 14.42 10.33
CA LEU A 63 0.54 13.68 9.43
C LEU A 63 0.43 12.21 9.85
N THR A 64 1.55 11.58 10.19
CA THR A 64 1.56 10.17 10.60
C THR A 64 0.80 9.95 11.91
N GLN A 65 0.87 10.89 12.85
CA GLN A 65 0.09 10.85 14.09
C GLN A 65 -1.42 10.90 13.80
N ALA A 66 -1.84 11.70 12.83
CA ALA A 66 -3.24 11.84 12.47
C ALA A 66 -3.83 10.57 11.81
N LEU A 67 -3.01 9.64 11.31
CA LEU A 67 -3.48 8.33 10.81
C LEU A 67 -4.14 7.46 11.88
N HIS A 68 -3.88 7.74 13.16
CA HIS A 68 -4.48 7.01 14.28
C HIS A 68 -5.84 7.55 14.71
N GLU A 69 -6.24 8.73 14.22
CA GLU A 69 -7.55 9.31 14.48
C GLU A 69 -8.62 8.64 13.60
N PRO A 70 -9.82 8.37 14.12
CA PRO A 70 -10.86 7.66 13.38
C PRO A 70 -11.44 8.50 12.23
N LEU A 71 -11.53 7.92 11.04
CA LEU A 71 -12.18 8.50 9.86
C LEU A 71 -13.66 8.12 9.77
N HIS A 72 -14.10 7.10 10.51
CA HIS A 72 -15.48 6.58 10.50
C HIS A 72 -15.95 6.21 9.09
N ALA A 73 -15.04 5.66 8.30
CA ALA A 73 -15.27 5.22 6.94
C ALA A 73 -14.35 4.02 6.70
N PRO A 74 -14.88 2.77 6.68
CA PRO A 74 -14.05 1.56 6.79
C PRO A 74 -12.84 1.49 5.85
N LEU A 75 -13.01 1.85 4.56
CA LEU A 75 -11.90 1.85 3.60
C LEU A 75 -10.85 2.95 3.86
N PHE A 76 -11.28 4.10 4.38
CA PHE A 76 -10.39 5.21 4.73
C PHE A 76 -9.62 4.86 6.01
N ASP A 77 -10.30 4.30 7.01
CA ASP A 77 -9.66 3.79 8.21
C ASP A 77 -8.66 2.67 7.87
N ALA A 78 -9.05 1.73 6.98
CA ALA A 78 -8.14 0.67 6.51
C ALA A 78 -6.91 1.26 5.81
N SER A 79 -7.10 2.23 4.93
CA SER A 79 -6.00 2.91 4.23
C SER A 79 -5.06 3.63 5.20
N ALA A 80 -5.61 4.31 6.22
CA ALA A 80 -4.80 4.94 7.25
C ALA A 80 -3.96 3.92 8.03
N ARG A 81 -4.52 2.74 8.35
CA ARG A 81 -3.78 1.63 8.97
C ARG A 81 -2.73 1.05 8.03
N GLN A 82 -2.99 0.93 6.73
CA GLN A 82 -1.97 0.51 5.76
C GLN A 82 -0.79 1.49 5.73
N TYR A 83 -1.04 2.80 5.68
CA TYR A 83 0.05 3.79 5.71
C TYR A 83 0.80 3.77 7.05
N ALA A 84 0.10 3.60 8.18
CA ALA A 84 0.76 3.41 9.47
C ALA A 84 1.67 2.17 9.46
N ALA A 85 1.22 1.07 8.86
CA ALA A 85 2.02 -0.13 8.68
C ALA A 85 3.28 0.13 7.83
N GLN A 86 3.16 0.91 6.76
CA GLN A 86 4.29 1.27 5.91
C GLN A 86 5.33 2.10 6.67
N VAL A 87 4.90 3.09 7.47
CA VAL A 87 5.80 3.89 8.33
C VAL A 87 6.55 3.00 9.32
N THR A 88 5.85 2.09 10.00
CA THR A 88 6.46 1.20 11.00
C THR A 88 7.39 0.19 10.36
N ALA A 89 7.01 -0.37 9.20
CA ALA A 89 7.86 -1.28 8.44
C ALA A 89 9.13 -0.59 7.95
N ASP A 90 9.03 0.64 7.43
CA ASP A 90 10.18 1.40 6.93
C ASP A 90 11.16 1.80 8.05
N ARG A 91 10.67 1.86 9.29
CA ARG A 91 11.48 2.05 10.52
C ARG A 91 12.02 0.74 11.11
N GLY A 92 11.68 -0.40 10.51
CA GLY A 92 12.13 -1.73 10.94
C GLY A 92 11.24 -2.42 11.99
N ASP A 93 10.15 -1.80 12.44
CA ASP A 93 9.20 -2.42 13.37
C ASP A 93 8.14 -3.24 12.62
N MET A 94 8.53 -4.46 12.26
CA MET A 94 7.66 -5.37 11.50
C MET A 94 6.51 -5.93 12.35
N GLU A 95 6.66 -5.99 13.67
CA GLU A 95 5.60 -6.47 14.56
C GLU A 95 4.45 -5.45 14.65
N GLN A 96 4.77 -4.17 14.81
CA GLN A 96 3.77 -3.11 14.75
C GLN A 96 3.14 -2.98 13.36
N ALA A 97 3.93 -3.12 12.30
CA ALA A 97 3.42 -3.13 10.93
C ALA A 97 2.38 -4.24 10.71
N ALA A 98 2.68 -5.46 11.19
CA ALA A 98 1.76 -6.58 11.08
C ALA A 98 0.45 -6.33 11.85
N ARG A 99 0.50 -5.73 13.05
CA ARG A 99 -0.71 -5.36 13.81
C ARG A 99 -1.60 -4.40 13.05
N HIS A 100 -1.01 -3.36 12.45
CA HIS A 100 -1.76 -2.41 11.63
C HIS A 100 -2.42 -3.07 10.41
N LEU A 101 -1.75 -4.02 9.75
CA LEU A 101 -2.32 -4.73 8.60
C LEU A 101 -3.45 -5.69 8.99
N VAL A 102 -3.39 -6.33 10.15
CA VAL A 102 -4.50 -7.11 10.69
C VAL A 102 -5.74 -6.23 10.90
N GLU A 103 -5.56 -5.05 11.51
CA GLU A 103 -6.64 -4.07 11.69
C GLU A 103 -7.19 -3.58 10.34
N ALA A 104 -6.31 -3.25 9.39
CA ALA A 104 -6.69 -2.82 8.04
C ALA A 104 -7.52 -3.90 7.33
N LEU A 105 -7.06 -5.15 7.35
CA LEU A 105 -7.75 -6.26 6.70
C LEU A 105 -9.12 -6.52 7.33
N ALA A 106 -9.26 -6.41 8.65
CA ALA A 106 -10.54 -6.53 9.34
C ALA A 106 -11.53 -5.44 8.91
N LEU A 107 -11.07 -4.20 8.72
CA LEU A 107 -11.88 -3.09 8.22
C LEU A 107 -12.32 -3.26 6.76
N THR A 108 -11.62 -4.10 6.00
CA THR A 108 -11.97 -4.42 4.60
C THR A 108 -12.84 -5.67 4.45
N ASP A 109 -13.31 -6.25 5.56
CA ASP A 109 -14.19 -7.41 5.47
C ASP A 109 -15.51 -7.05 4.77
N GLY A 110 -15.98 -7.94 3.91
CA GLY A 110 -17.12 -7.70 3.03
C GLY A 110 -16.88 -6.72 1.86
N GLN A 111 -15.69 -6.13 1.72
CA GLN A 111 -15.36 -5.30 0.55
C GLN A 111 -15.06 -6.16 -0.68
N PRO A 112 -15.31 -5.65 -1.91
CA PRO A 112 -14.93 -6.32 -3.14
C PRO A 112 -13.46 -6.76 -3.14
N PRO A 113 -13.13 -7.98 -3.63
CA PRO A 113 -11.75 -8.49 -3.60
C PRO A 113 -10.71 -7.55 -4.21
N LEU A 114 -11.08 -6.83 -5.28
CA LEU A 114 -10.21 -5.86 -5.94
C LEU A 114 -9.74 -4.72 -5.02
N LEU A 115 -10.56 -4.30 -4.04
CA LEU A 115 -10.18 -3.27 -3.06
C LEU A 115 -9.28 -3.82 -1.96
N ARG A 116 -9.20 -5.15 -1.81
CA ARG A 116 -8.38 -5.84 -0.81
C ARG A 116 -6.96 -6.12 -1.29
N ALA A 117 -6.68 -5.95 -2.59
CA ALA A 117 -5.43 -6.36 -3.22
C ALA A 117 -4.19 -5.68 -2.62
N GLY A 118 -4.24 -4.36 -2.41
CA GLY A 118 -3.14 -3.59 -1.80
C GLY A 118 -2.83 -4.06 -0.38
N PHE A 119 -3.85 -4.22 0.46
CA PHE A 119 -3.70 -4.69 1.84
C PHE A 119 -3.10 -6.10 1.92
N LEU A 120 -3.52 -7.00 1.03
CA LEU A 120 -2.98 -8.37 0.96
C LEU A 120 -1.52 -8.41 0.46
N ALA A 121 -1.17 -7.55 -0.50
CA ALA A 121 0.20 -7.42 -0.97
C ALA A 121 1.12 -6.87 0.14
N GLU A 122 0.68 -5.88 0.89
CA GLU A 122 1.43 -5.37 2.06
C GLU A 122 1.55 -6.42 3.16
N GLN A 123 0.49 -7.20 3.42
CA GLN A 123 0.55 -8.31 4.38
C GLN A 123 1.59 -9.36 3.96
N ALA A 124 1.64 -9.70 2.67
CA ALA A 124 2.64 -10.61 2.14
C ALA A 124 4.06 -10.07 2.35
N TYR A 125 4.29 -8.81 2.02
CA TYR A 125 5.57 -8.14 2.22
C TYR A 125 5.99 -8.12 3.69
N VAL A 126 5.14 -7.63 4.59
CA VAL A 126 5.45 -7.55 6.03
C VAL A 126 5.70 -8.93 6.62
N SER A 127 4.86 -9.93 6.30
CA SER A 127 5.08 -11.31 6.77
C SER A 127 6.40 -11.89 6.26
N ALA A 128 6.79 -11.60 5.02
CA ALA A 128 8.08 -12.04 4.48
C ALA A 128 9.24 -11.38 5.24
N ARG A 129 9.15 -10.08 5.52
CA ARG A 129 10.16 -9.32 6.29
C ARG A 129 10.26 -9.76 7.75
N GLN A 130 9.22 -10.38 8.31
CA GLN A 130 9.24 -11.05 9.61
C GLN A 130 9.89 -12.44 9.58
N GLY A 131 10.31 -12.94 8.41
CA GLY A 131 10.84 -14.29 8.25
C GLY A 131 9.76 -15.38 8.17
N ASN A 132 8.48 -15.02 8.07
CA ASN A 132 7.38 -15.98 8.01
C ASN A 132 6.99 -16.29 6.55
N ALA A 133 7.77 -17.17 5.91
CA ALA A 133 7.55 -17.58 4.50
C ALA A 133 6.12 -18.09 4.24
N GLY A 134 5.58 -18.92 5.13
CA GLY A 134 4.27 -19.55 4.95
C GLY A 134 3.11 -18.54 4.97
N ALA A 135 3.11 -17.62 5.93
CA ALA A 135 2.13 -16.54 5.98
C ALA A 135 2.27 -15.59 4.78
N ALA A 136 3.51 -15.25 4.40
CA ALA A 136 3.79 -14.40 3.25
C ALA A 136 3.25 -15.00 1.94
N ARG A 137 3.54 -16.27 1.67
CA ARG A 137 3.04 -17.01 0.50
C ARG A 137 1.52 -17.11 0.48
N THR A 138 0.91 -17.37 1.63
CA THR A 138 -0.56 -17.44 1.76
C THR A 138 -1.18 -16.10 1.41
N ALA A 139 -0.67 -15.00 1.98
CA ALA A 139 -1.17 -13.66 1.70
C ALA A 139 -0.98 -13.28 0.22
N LEU A 140 0.21 -13.54 -0.37
CA LEU A 140 0.49 -13.25 -1.77
C LEU A 140 -0.45 -14.02 -2.72
N SER A 141 -0.72 -15.30 -2.41
CA SER A 141 -1.62 -16.14 -3.22
C SER A 141 -3.08 -15.67 -3.17
N ALA A 142 -3.47 -14.94 -2.13
CA ALA A 142 -4.80 -14.35 -2.00
C ALA A 142 -4.93 -13.01 -2.76
N VAL A 143 -3.84 -12.40 -3.24
CA VAL A 143 -3.88 -11.12 -3.96
C VAL A 143 -4.52 -11.32 -5.34
N PRO A 144 -5.74 -10.80 -5.58
CA PRO A 144 -6.43 -11.02 -6.85
C PRO A 144 -5.72 -10.29 -7.99
N ALA A 145 -5.82 -10.81 -9.22
CA ALA A 145 -5.40 -10.08 -10.41
C ALA A 145 -6.33 -8.88 -10.62
N THR A 146 -5.80 -7.66 -10.55
CA THR A 146 -6.56 -6.42 -10.69
C THR A 146 -5.67 -5.30 -11.22
N PRO A 147 -6.16 -4.44 -12.12
CA PRO A 147 -5.42 -3.26 -12.57
C PRO A 147 -5.30 -2.17 -11.50
N LEU A 148 -5.98 -2.33 -10.35
CA LEU A 148 -5.90 -1.37 -9.24
C LEU A 148 -4.69 -1.57 -8.33
N LEU A 149 -3.95 -2.67 -8.51
CA LEU A 149 -2.71 -2.93 -7.79
C LEU A 149 -1.54 -2.72 -8.77
N PRO A 150 -0.70 -1.69 -8.56
CA PRO A 150 0.49 -1.50 -9.38
C PRO A 150 1.35 -2.75 -9.42
N ASP A 151 1.90 -3.06 -10.60
CA ASP A 151 2.81 -4.20 -10.77
C ASP A 151 4.07 -4.05 -9.93
N SER A 152 4.51 -2.82 -9.63
CA SER A 152 5.61 -2.52 -8.71
C SER A 152 5.33 -3.06 -7.29
N THR A 153 4.16 -2.74 -6.73
CA THR A 153 3.71 -3.21 -5.41
C THR A 153 3.60 -4.73 -5.36
N ARG A 154 3.03 -5.37 -6.40
CA ARG A 154 2.96 -6.84 -6.45
C ARG A 154 4.35 -7.45 -6.54
N ALA A 155 5.21 -6.93 -7.42
CA ALA A 155 6.56 -7.42 -7.61
C ALA A 155 7.40 -7.28 -6.34
N ARG A 156 7.28 -6.18 -5.59
CA ARG A 156 7.93 -6.02 -4.29
C ARG A 156 7.51 -7.12 -3.31
N ALA A 157 6.21 -7.36 -3.15
CA ALA A 157 5.71 -8.41 -2.25
C ALA A 157 6.22 -9.79 -2.68
N GLU A 158 6.21 -10.08 -3.98
CA GLU A 158 6.72 -11.34 -4.54
C GLU A 158 8.23 -11.51 -4.32
N ALA A 159 9.03 -10.48 -4.56
CA ALA A 159 10.47 -10.49 -4.32
C ALA A 159 10.79 -10.75 -2.84
N ALA A 160 10.08 -10.09 -1.92
CA ALA A 160 10.23 -10.34 -0.49
C ALA A 160 9.89 -11.79 -0.11
N VAL A 161 8.79 -12.34 -0.65
CA VAL A 161 8.42 -13.75 -0.41
C VAL A 161 9.49 -14.70 -0.96
N LEU A 162 10.00 -14.48 -2.17
CA LEU A 162 11.05 -15.30 -2.77
C LEU A 162 12.35 -15.26 -1.97
N LEU A 163 12.74 -14.09 -1.47
CA LEU A 163 13.91 -13.95 -0.58
C LEU A 163 13.73 -14.77 0.70
N THR A 164 12.59 -14.64 1.38
CA THR A 164 12.31 -15.39 2.62
C THR A 164 12.16 -16.90 2.40
N GLU A 165 11.83 -17.34 1.18
CA GLU A 165 11.82 -18.75 0.77
C GLU A 165 13.19 -19.28 0.34
N GLY A 166 14.23 -18.45 0.27
CA GLY A 166 15.55 -18.84 -0.22
C GLY A 166 15.65 -18.99 -1.75
N ARG A 167 14.64 -18.53 -2.50
CA ARG A 167 14.56 -18.62 -3.97
C ARG A 167 15.24 -17.42 -4.64
N HIS A 168 16.48 -17.16 -4.24
CA HIS A 168 17.22 -15.94 -4.61
C HIS A 168 17.45 -15.80 -6.13
N ALA A 169 17.54 -16.91 -6.87
CA ALA A 169 17.76 -16.90 -8.31
C ALA A 169 16.61 -16.25 -9.11
N GLU A 170 15.40 -16.20 -8.56
CA GLU A 170 14.22 -15.67 -9.25
C GLU A 170 13.97 -14.18 -8.96
N VAL A 171 14.55 -13.68 -7.86
CA VAL A 171 14.34 -12.30 -7.38
C VAL A 171 14.76 -11.24 -8.41
N PRO A 172 15.89 -11.33 -9.13
CA PRO A 172 16.29 -10.30 -10.09
C PRO A 172 15.25 -10.04 -11.19
N ALA A 173 14.61 -11.10 -11.71
CA ALA A 173 13.59 -10.95 -12.74
C ALA A 173 12.34 -10.25 -12.19
N VAL A 174 11.95 -10.57 -10.95
CA VAL A 174 10.81 -9.93 -10.27
C VAL A 174 11.10 -8.46 -9.98
N LEU A 175 12.29 -8.13 -9.45
CA LEU A 175 12.71 -6.75 -9.20
C LEU A 175 12.75 -5.92 -10.49
N ALA A 176 13.29 -6.48 -11.58
CA ALA A 176 13.32 -5.81 -12.88
C ALA A 176 11.91 -5.46 -13.39
N ARG A 177 10.94 -6.38 -13.25
CA ARG A 177 9.53 -6.11 -13.56
C ARG A 177 8.96 -5.02 -12.66
N GLY A 178 9.25 -5.05 -11.36
CA GLY A 178 8.80 -4.03 -10.42
C GLY A 178 9.31 -2.63 -10.78
N ARG A 179 10.59 -2.52 -11.16
CA ARG A 179 11.20 -1.27 -11.61
C ARG A 179 10.59 -0.74 -12.90
N ALA A 180 10.30 -1.62 -13.86
CA ALA A 180 9.65 -1.23 -15.12
C ALA A 180 8.24 -0.65 -14.91
N ALA A 181 7.59 -0.94 -13.77
CA ALA A 181 6.26 -0.47 -13.41
C ALA A 181 6.26 0.80 -12.53
N LEU A 182 7.42 1.42 -12.25
CA LEU A 182 7.50 2.62 -11.40
C LEU A 182 6.88 3.87 -12.01
N ASP A 183 6.70 3.90 -13.33
CA ASP A 183 6.05 5.01 -14.05
C ASP A 183 4.52 4.85 -14.12
N ASP A 184 3.94 3.81 -13.50
CA ASP A 184 2.49 3.65 -13.37
C ASP A 184 1.90 4.80 -12.52
N PRO A 185 0.84 5.50 -12.99
CA PRO A 185 0.19 6.57 -12.22
C PRO A 185 -0.34 6.17 -10.84
N LEU A 186 -0.60 4.88 -10.63
CA LEU A 186 -1.06 4.33 -9.34
C LEU A 186 0.11 3.93 -8.42
N CYS A 187 1.35 3.91 -8.93
CA CYS A 187 2.52 3.53 -8.17
C CYS A 187 2.91 4.63 -7.16
N PRO A 188 2.97 4.34 -5.84
CA PRO A 188 3.57 5.23 -4.86
C PRO A 188 5.10 5.16 -4.98
N ARG A 189 5.65 5.75 -6.04
CA ARG A 189 7.06 5.61 -6.43
C ARG A 189 8.05 5.85 -5.29
N GLY A 190 7.84 6.89 -4.47
CA GLY A 190 8.68 7.19 -3.31
C GLY A 190 8.76 6.07 -2.28
N VAL A 191 7.74 5.21 -2.19
CA VAL A 191 7.73 4.00 -1.37
C VAL A 191 8.32 2.81 -2.12
N GLU A 192 7.86 2.57 -3.34
CA GLU A 192 8.18 1.34 -4.07
C GLU A 192 9.63 1.30 -4.56
N GLU A 193 10.16 2.39 -5.13
CA GLU A 193 11.55 2.47 -5.61
C GLU A 193 12.54 2.17 -4.47
N ALA A 194 12.31 2.86 -3.37
CA ALA A 194 12.98 2.68 -2.10
C ALA A 194 12.99 1.23 -1.59
N TRP A 195 11.84 0.56 -1.56
CA TRP A 195 11.76 -0.79 -1.00
C TRP A 195 12.27 -1.85 -1.97
N LEU A 196 12.18 -1.62 -3.28
CA LEU A 196 12.84 -2.46 -4.28
C LEU A 196 14.37 -2.39 -4.14
N ASP A 197 14.94 -1.20 -3.89
CA ASP A 197 16.37 -1.02 -3.61
C ASP A 197 16.81 -1.78 -2.35
N ASP A 198 16.01 -1.73 -1.28
CA ASP A 198 16.29 -2.47 -0.04
C ASP A 198 16.30 -4.00 -0.28
N LEU A 199 15.37 -4.52 -1.08
CA LEU A 199 15.29 -5.94 -1.42
C LEU A 199 16.45 -6.38 -2.33
N GLU A 200 16.87 -5.53 -3.27
CA GLU A 200 18.05 -5.80 -4.11
C GLU A 200 19.32 -5.87 -3.26
N THR A 201 19.46 -4.94 -2.31
CA THR A 201 20.59 -4.91 -1.37
C THR A 201 20.61 -6.15 -0.46
N ALA A 202 19.45 -6.73 -0.16
CA ALA A 202 19.32 -7.92 0.66
C ALA A 202 19.70 -9.22 -0.08
N LEU A 203 19.91 -9.19 -1.40
CA LEU A 203 20.36 -10.37 -2.14
C LEU A 203 21.76 -10.77 -1.67
N PRO A 204 22.01 -12.05 -1.37
CA PRO A 204 23.36 -12.50 -1.10
C PRO A 204 24.20 -12.26 -2.35
N THR A 205 25.36 -11.62 -2.18
CA THR A 205 26.36 -11.54 -3.24
C THR A 205 26.71 -12.97 -3.63
N MET A 206 26.21 -13.42 -4.80
CA MET A 206 26.60 -14.69 -5.37
C MET A 206 28.09 -14.58 -5.66
N SER A 207 28.91 -15.14 -4.78
CA SER A 207 30.33 -15.28 -5.04
C SER A 207 30.43 -16.04 -6.36
N PRO A 208 31.10 -15.50 -7.39
CA PRO A 208 31.17 -16.16 -8.69
C PRO A 208 31.67 -17.58 -8.43
N ALA A 209 30.85 -18.56 -8.78
CA ALA A 209 31.16 -19.97 -8.57
C ALA A 209 32.59 -20.17 -9.08
N ALA A 210 33.50 -20.56 -8.17
CA ALA A 210 34.90 -20.78 -8.52
C ALA A 210 34.91 -21.67 -9.75
N GLY A 211 35.34 -21.11 -10.89
CA GLY A 211 35.34 -21.83 -12.15
C GLY A 211 36.10 -23.14 -11.99
N PRO A 212 35.76 -24.18 -12.76
CA PRO A 212 36.47 -25.46 -12.68
C PRO A 212 37.97 -25.20 -12.81
N THR A 213 38.72 -25.53 -11.76
CA THR A 213 40.17 -25.47 -11.77
C THR A 213 40.66 -26.41 -12.89
N PRO A 214 41.51 -25.94 -13.81
CA PRO A 214 41.98 -26.74 -14.95
C PRO A 214 42.80 -27.96 -14.50
#